data_AF-A0A2K4FMB6-F1
#
_entry.id   AF-A0A2K4FMB6-F1
#
_cell.length_a   1.000
_cell.length_b   1.000
_cell.length_c   1.000
_cell.angle_alpha   90.00
_cell.angle_beta   90.00
_cell.angle_gamma   90.00
#
_symmetry.space_group_name_H-M   'P 1'
#
loop_
_entity.id
_entity.type
_entity.pdbx_description
1 polymer ?
#
loop_
_entity_poly.entity_id
_entity_poly.type
_entity_poly.pdbx_seq_one_letter_code
_entity_poly.pdbx_strand_id
1 'polypeptide(L)'
;MSQLKVLRAADYPRMPWKNGGGSTEEITRDAGTGLEGFGWRLSIADIGESGGFSTFAGYERIISVLQGDGMTLNVDGQATGPLRPLDPFAFSGESHVHCTLLGGPIRDFNLIYAPQRYRARLQWVGGQQRFFSEAETLLVFSAAPGLTIKIGESAVILGLYDCLQLSGNTGLLDITSHGQCCVIELTAR
;
A
#
# COMPACT_ATOMS: atom_id res chain seq x y z
N MET A 1 -18.63 -8.24 14.27
CA MET A 1 -19.16 -8.36 12.90
C MET A 1 -18.13 -7.75 11.97
N SER A 2 -17.89 -8.36 10.81
CA SER A 2 -17.00 -7.80 9.80
C SER A 2 -17.55 -6.46 9.29
N GLN A 3 -16.68 -5.47 9.12
CA GLN A 3 -17.05 -4.17 8.56
C GLN A 3 -16.41 -4.00 7.19
N LEU A 4 -17.22 -3.67 6.18
CA LEU A 4 -16.77 -3.37 4.83
C LEU A 4 -16.90 -1.86 4.57
N LYS A 5 -15.83 -1.23 4.08
CA LYS A 5 -15.79 0.20 3.76
C LYS A 5 -15.08 0.42 2.43
N VAL A 6 -15.57 1.40 1.67
CA VAL A 6 -14.86 1.95 0.51
C VAL A 6 -14.23 3.28 0.91
N LEU A 7 -12.93 3.40 0.68
CA LEU A 7 -12.14 4.60 0.91
C LEU A 7 -11.87 5.24 -0.44
N ARG A 8 -12.48 6.40 -0.70
CA ARG A 8 -12.36 7.08 -2.00
C ARG A 8 -11.07 7.90 -2.06
N ALA A 9 -10.36 7.81 -3.18
CA ALA A 9 -9.10 8.53 -3.38
C ALA A 9 -9.24 10.04 -3.24
N ALA A 10 -10.39 10.58 -3.66
CA ALA A 10 -10.71 12.00 -3.53
C ALA A 10 -10.73 12.50 -2.07
N ASP A 11 -10.90 11.61 -1.11
CA ASP A 11 -11.05 11.93 0.31
C ASP A 11 -9.74 11.73 1.11
N TYR A 12 -8.66 11.28 0.47
CA TYR A 12 -7.40 11.01 1.18
C TYR A 12 -6.76 12.31 1.69
N PRO A 13 -6.45 12.42 2.99
CA PRO A 13 -5.75 13.57 3.51
C PRO A 13 -4.32 13.58 2.97
N ARG A 14 -3.93 14.69 2.31
CA ARG A 14 -2.56 14.93 1.82
C ARG A 14 -1.77 15.74 2.84
N MET A 15 -0.57 15.26 3.16
CA MET A 15 0.40 15.93 4.04
C MET A 15 1.72 16.16 3.30
N PRO A 16 2.11 17.42 3.02
CA PRO A 16 3.42 17.74 2.48
C PRO A 16 4.55 17.31 3.41
N TRP A 17 5.68 16.87 2.84
CA TRP A 17 6.87 16.55 3.62
C TRP A 17 7.59 17.81 4.08
N LYS A 18 8.21 17.75 5.28
CA LYS A 18 8.95 18.88 5.86
C LYS A 18 10.11 19.36 4.99
N ASN A 19 10.71 18.47 4.21
CA ASN A 19 11.84 18.78 3.32
C ASN A 19 11.41 19.33 1.96
N GLY A 20 10.11 19.42 1.66
CA GLY A 20 9.58 19.90 0.38
C GLY A 20 9.70 18.92 -0.79
N GLY A 21 10.37 17.78 -0.62
CA GLY A 21 10.64 16.82 -1.72
C GLY A 21 9.45 15.94 -2.13
N GLY A 22 8.28 16.14 -1.52
CA GLY A 22 7.11 15.30 -1.78
C GLY A 22 5.94 15.51 -0.83
N SER A 23 4.95 14.62 -0.92
CA SER A 23 3.79 14.58 -0.04
C SER A 23 3.29 13.15 0.16
N THR A 24 2.47 12.93 1.19
CA THR A 24 1.82 11.63 1.40
C THR A 24 0.32 11.80 1.54
N GLU A 25 -0.43 11.02 0.78
CA GLU A 25 -1.86 10.77 0.95
C GLU A 25 -2.05 9.51 1.78
N GLU A 26 -2.64 9.63 2.97
CA GLU A 26 -2.94 8.46 3.78
C GLU A 26 -4.26 7.82 3.35
N ILE A 27 -4.23 6.50 3.13
CA ILE A 27 -5.42 5.73 2.77
C ILE A 27 -6.13 5.25 4.05
N THR A 28 -5.42 4.47 4.86
CA THR A 28 -5.96 3.87 6.10
C THR A 28 -4.85 3.32 7.00
N ARG A 29 -5.19 3.00 8.25
CA ARG A 29 -4.33 2.42 9.29
C ARG A 29 -5.19 1.61 10.28
N ASP A 30 -4.57 0.78 11.12
CA ASP A 30 -5.27 0.07 12.20
C ASP A 30 -5.75 1.01 13.31
N ALA A 31 -4.83 1.76 13.91
CA ALA A 31 -5.06 2.58 15.08
C ALA A 31 -3.91 3.59 15.32
N GLY A 32 -4.13 4.55 16.21
CA GLY A 32 -3.15 5.57 16.61
C GLY A 32 -3.16 6.82 15.74
N THR A 33 -2.83 7.97 16.34
CA THR A 33 -2.74 9.28 15.65
C THR A 33 -1.28 9.73 15.60
N GLY A 34 -0.60 9.49 14.47
CA GLY A 34 0.81 9.88 14.28
C GLY A 34 1.60 8.97 13.34
N LEU A 35 2.91 9.21 13.21
CA LEU A 35 3.83 8.38 12.42
C LEU A 35 4.48 7.26 13.23
N GLU A 36 4.14 7.14 14.50
CA GLU A 36 4.61 6.11 15.42
C GLU A 36 3.41 5.40 16.06
N GLY A 37 3.62 4.16 16.53
CA GLY A 37 2.63 3.42 17.32
C GLY A 37 1.55 2.69 16.51
N PHE A 38 1.31 3.04 15.25
CA PHE A 38 0.38 2.29 14.37
C PHE A 38 0.89 0.88 14.10
N GLY A 39 0.02 -0.12 14.00
CA GLY A 39 0.38 -1.50 13.65
C GLY A 39 0.61 -1.70 12.17
N TRP A 40 -0.18 -1.03 11.34
CA TRP A 40 0.06 -0.94 9.91
C TRP A 40 -0.53 0.36 9.34
N ARG A 41 0.02 0.81 8.22
CA ARG A 41 -0.38 2.02 7.51
C ARG A 41 -0.28 1.80 6.01
N LEU A 42 -1.31 2.22 5.29
CA LEU A 42 -1.37 2.23 3.84
C LEU A 42 -1.44 3.66 3.33
N SER A 43 -0.61 4.00 2.36
CA SER A 43 -0.52 5.37 1.83
C SER A 43 -0.04 5.41 0.39
N ILE A 44 -0.28 6.55 -0.27
CA ILE A 44 0.35 6.94 -1.53
C ILE A 44 1.33 8.07 -1.25
N ALA A 45 2.56 8.04 -1.78
CA ALA A 45 3.44 9.19 -1.72
C ALA A 45 3.73 9.76 -3.11
N ASP A 46 3.76 11.09 -3.19
CA ASP A 46 4.28 11.82 -4.33
C ASP A 46 5.74 12.15 -4.04
N ILE A 47 6.65 11.69 -4.90
CA ILE A 47 8.09 11.91 -4.77
C ILE A 47 8.52 12.82 -5.91
N GLY A 48 8.78 14.09 -5.58
CA GLY A 48 9.15 15.12 -6.55
C GLY A 48 10.64 15.13 -6.86
N GLU A 49 11.47 14.76 -5.89
CA GLU A 49 12.93 14.86 -5.98
C GLU A 49 13.60 13.59 -5.41
N SER A 50 14.77 13.26 -5.93
CA SER A 50 15.62 12.21 -5.36
C SER A 50 16.06 12.60 -3.96
N GLY A 51 16.11 11.66 -3.02
CA GLY A 51 16.39 11.98 -1.64
C GLY A 51 16.30 10.79 -0.69
N GLY A 52 16.70 11.03 0.56
CA GLY A 52 16.59 10.06 1.63
C GLY A 52 15.14 9.85 2.06
N PHE A 53 14.76 8.60 2.33
CA PHE A 53 13.51 8.28 2.99
C PHE A 53 13.63 8.39 4.51
N SER A 54 12.53 8.70 5.18
CA SER A 54 12.44 8.61 6.64
C SER A 54 12.54 7.16 7.11
N THR A 55 13.26 6.96 8.21
CA THR A 55 13.33 5.70 8.95
C THR A 55 12.06 5.46 9.76
N PHE A 56 11.59 4.22 9.79
CA PHE A 56 10.48 3.71 10.60
C PHE A 56 10.98 2.51 11.42
N ALA A 57 11.59 2.80 12.58
CA ALA A 57 12.23 1.76 13.38
C ALA A 57 11.24 0.68 13.87
N GLY A 58 11.63 -0.58 13.79
CA GLY A 58 10.79 -1.74 14.13
C GLY A 58 9.69 -2.08 13.12
N TYR A 59 9.64 -1.43 11.94
CA TYR A 59 8.67 -1.70 10.89
C TYR A 59 9.30 -2.39 9.68
N GLU A 60 8.46 -3.05 8.89
CA GLU A 60 8.74 -3.48 7.53
C GLU A 60 8.00 -2.58 6.54
N ARG A 61 8.62 -2.33 5.38
CA ARG A 61 8.03 -1.53 4.31
C ARG A 61 7.96 -2.34 3.03
N ILE A 62 6.84 -2.24 2.33
CA ILE A 62 6.68 -2.73 0.96
C ILE A 62 6.18 -1.56 0.12
N ILE A 63 6.97 -1.16 -0.87
CA ILE A 63 6.63 -0.06 -1.76
C ILE A 63 6.41 -0.54 -3.18
N SER A 64 5.67 0.21 -3.98
CA SER A 64 5.50 -0.05 -5.40
C SER A 64 5.27 1.26 -6.15
N VAL A 65 5.96 1.48 -7.26
CA VAL A 65 5.69 2.64 -8.12
C VAL A 65 4.29 2.49 -8.70
N LEU A 66 3.47 3.54 -8.64
CA LEU A 66 2.14 3.61 -9.27
C LEU A 66 2.19 4.36 -10.60
N GLN A 67 2.93 5.47 -10.63
CA GLN A 67 2.99 6.37 -11.77
C GLN A 67 4.41 6.94 -11.93
N GLY A 68 4.80 7.15 -13.19
CA GLY A 68 6.12 7.68 -13.57
C GLY A 68 7.08 6.57 -14.01
N ASP A 69 8.30 6.97 -14.38
CA ASP A 69 9.27 6.08 -15.05
C ASP A 69 9.88 5.02 -14.12
N GLY A 70 9.77 5.25 -12.82
CA GLY A 70 10.32 4.40 -11.76
C GLY A 70 11.42 5.07 -10.95
N MET A 71 12.02 4.28 -10.07
CA MET A 71 13.12 4.70 -9.20
C MET A 71 14.12 3.56 -9.00
N THR A 72 15.30 3.89 -8.48
CA THR A 72 16.19 2.93 -7.83
C THR A 72 16.30 3.29 -6.36
N LEU A 73 16.48 2.29 -5.51
CA LEU A 73 16.78 2.51 -4.10
C LEU A 73 18.21 2.08 -3.81
N ASN A 74 18.90 2.86 -3.00
CA ASN A 74 20.05 2.39 -2.24
C ASN A 74 19.59 2.09 -0.82
N VAL A 75 19.70 0.83 -0.40
CA VAL A 75 19.30 0.34 0.94
C VAL A 75 20.57 -0.13 1.65
N ASP A 76 20.98 0.60 2.68
CA ASP A 76 22.19 0.30 3.47
C ASP A 76 23.45 0.08 2.60
N GLY A 77 23.61 0.90 1.55
CA GLY A 77 24.72 0.84 0.61
C GLY A 77 24.50 -0.08 -0.58
N GLN A 78 23.43 -0.90 -0.60
CA GLN A 78 23.13 -1.82 -1.70
C GLN A 78 22.08 -1.21 -2.65
N ALA A 79 22.45 -1.03 -3.91
CA ALA A 79 21.54 -0.53 -4.93
C ALA A 79 20.63 -1.63 -5.46
N THR A 80 19.35 -1.33 -5.62
CA THR A 80 18.39 -2.19 -6.32
C THR A 80 18.55 -2.06 -7.84
N GLY A 81 17.97 -2.99 -8.58
CA GLY A 81 17.61 -2.72 -9.97
C GLY A 81 16.53 -1.62 -10.09
N PRO A 82 16.22 -1.16 -11.31
CA PRO A 82 15.12 -0.24 -11.55
C PRO A 82 13.77 -0.81 -11.08
N LEU A 83 13.14 -0.16 -10.10
CA LEU A 83 11.78 -0.45 -9.66
C LEU A 83 10.80 0.27 -10.58
N ARG A 84 10.04 -0.51 -11.34
CA ARG A 84 9.08 -0.04 -12.35
C ARG A 84 7.65 -0.04 -11.78
N PRO A 85 6.67 0.55 -12.48
CA PRO A 85 5.29 0.52 -12.04
C PRO A 85 4.81 -0.89 -11.69
N LEU A 86 4.20 -1.00 -10.50
CA LEU A 86 3.63 -2.22 -9.92
C LEU A 86 4.64 -3.34 -9.60
N ASP A 87 5.92 -3.01 -9.54
CA ASP A 87 7.00 -3.88 -9.05
C ASP A 87 7.19 -3.68 -7.54
N PRO A 88 6.73 -4.61 -6.68
CA PRO A 88 6.81 -4.44 -5.23
C PRO A 88 8.22 -4.73 -4.72
N PHE A 89 8.73 -3.83 -3.88
CA PHE A 89 10.02 -3.99 -3.22
C PHE A 89 9.88 -3.87 -1.70
N ALA A 90 10.41 -4.87 -0.99
CA ALA A 90 10.37 -4.94 0.46
C ALA A 90 11.73 -4.57 1.06
N PHE A 91 11.72 -3.80 2.15
CA PHE A 91 12.91 -3.45 2.91
C PHE A 91 12.55 -3.10 4.35
N SER A 92 13.53 -3.22 5.24
CA SER A 92 13.37 -2.85 6.65
C SER A 92 13.12 -1.35 6.79
N GLY A 93 12.18 -0.97 7.64
CA GLY A 93 11.96 0.42 8.02
C GLY A 93 13.15 1.04 8.76
N GLU A 94 14.05 0.23 9.33
CA GLU A 94 15.29 0.68 10.00
C GLU A 94 16.43 1.02 9.04
N SER A 95 16.34 0.56 7.80
CA SER A 95 17.39 0.79 6.80
C SER A 95 17.54 2.27 6.43
N HIS A 96 18.78 2.67 6.15
CA HIS A 96 19.05 3.96 5.51
C HIS A 96 18.78 3.82 4.02
N VAL A 97 17.74 4.51 3.55
CA VAL A 97 17.28 4.40 2.16
C VAL A 97 17.42 5.73 1.44
N HIS A 98 18.07 5.70 0.28
CA HIS A 98 18.10 6.81 -0.66
C HIS A 98 17.38 6.41 -1.96
N CYS A 99 16.42 7.24 -2.38
CA CYS A 99 15.70 7.08 -3.63
C CYS A 99 16.32 7.94 -4.72
N THR A 100 16.59 7.34 -5.87
CA THR A 100 17.00 8.05 -7.10
C THR A 100 15.94 7.84 -8.18
N LEU A 101 15.32 8.93 -8.60
CA LEU A 101 14.33 8.94 -9.68
C LEU A 101 15.01 8.62 -11.02
N LEU A 102 14.40 7.75 -11.82
CA LEU A 102 14.95 7.37 -13.13
C LEU A 102 14.69 8.42 -14.21
N GLY A 103 13.72 9.30 -13.97
CA GLY A 103 13.29 10.36 -14.88
C GLY A 103 12.68 11.49 -14.07
N GLY A 104 11.36 11.63 -14.17
CA GLY A 104 10.60 12.65 -13.44
C GLY A 104 10.02 12.19 -12.08
N PRO A 105 9.15 13.04 -11.49
CA PRO A 105 8.40 12.71 -10.29
C PRO A 105 7.60 11.41 -10.44
N ILE A 106 7.48 10.68 -9.34
CA ILE A 106 6.70 9.44 -9.28
C ILE A 106 5.62 9.53 -8.20
N ARG A 107 4.60 8.68 -8.35
CA ARG A 107 3.71 8.31 -7.24
C ARG A 107 4.03 6.89 -6.83
N ASP A 108 4.13 6.62 -5.53
CA ASP A 108 4.31 5.28 -4.99
C ASP A 108 3.15 4.88 -4.08
N PHE A 109 2.95 3.58 -3.97
CA PHE A 109 2.10 2.93 -2.99
C PHE A 109 2.98 2.36 -1.90
N ASN A 110 2.60 2.52 -0.64
CA ASN A 110 3.43 2.14 0.50
C ASN A 110 2.60 1.45 1.57
N LEU A 111 2.98 0.21 1.89
CA LEU A 111 2.55 -0.52 3.07
C LEU A 111 3.68 -0.48 4.10
N ILE A 112 3.39 0.04 5.29
CA ILE A 112 4.28 -0.01 6.45
C ILE A 112 3.59 -0.83 7.53
N TYR A 113 4.24 -1.85 8.09
CA TYR A 113 3.62 -2.69 9.13
C TYR A 113 4.63 -3.16 10.17
N ALA A 114 4.18 -3.36 11.41
CA ALA A 114 4.99 -3.87 12.50
C ALA A 114 4.99 -5.41 12.46
N PRO A 115 6.07 -6.07 12.01
CA PRO A 115 6.10 -7.53 11.79
C PRO A 115 5.92 -8.35 13.08
N GLN A 116 6.19 -7.75 14.24
CA GLN A 116 5.97 -8.36 15.55
C GLN A 116 4.48 -8.42 15.93
N ARG A 117 3.65 -7.52 15.38
CA ARG A 117 2.21 -7.45 15.66
C ARG A 117 1.34 -8.01 14.55
N TYR A 118 1.83 -8.00 13.31
CA TYR A 118 1.06 -8.40 12.14
C TYR A 118 1.84 -9.36 11.24
N ARG A 119 1.13 -10.33 10.67
CA ARG A 119 1.50 -10.98 9.42
C ARG A 119 0.91 -10.17 8.28
N ALA A 120 1.71 -9.95 7.24
CA ALA A 120 1.28 -9.23 6.04
C ALA A 120 1.54 -10.09 4.79
N ARG A 121 0.61 -10.01 3.85
CA ARG A 121 0.77 -10.48 2.47
C ARG A 121 0.36 -9.35 1.55
N LEU A 122 1.11 -9.15 0.48
CA LEU A 122 0.85 -8.14 -0.54
C LEU A 122 1.05 -8.77 -1.92
N GLN A 123 0.10 -8.55 -2.83
CA GLN A 123 0.24 -9.01 -4.20
C GLN A 123 -0.45 -8.06 -5.18
N TRP A 124 0.29 -7.63 -6.20
CA TRP A 124 -0.29 -7.01 -7.39
C TRP A 124 -0.88 -8.08 -8.31
N VAL A 125 -2.13 -7.89 -8.73
CA VAL A 125 -2.86 -8.79 -9.62
C VAL A 125 -3.62 -8.00 -10.68
N GLY A 126 -3.86 -8.63 -11.83
CA GLY A 126 -4.61 -8.05 -12.93
C GLY A 126 -5.56 -9.05 -13.56
N GLY A 127 -6.41 -8.57 -14.49
CA GLY A 127 -7.43 -9.40 -15.13
C GLY A 127 -8.49 -9.89 -14.13
N GLN A 128 -9.07 -11.06 -14.39
CA GLN A 128 -10.03 -11.69 -13.50
C GLN A 128 -9.31 -12.61 -12.51
N GLN A 129 -9.57 -12.41 -11.22
CA GLN A 129 -9.02 -13.21 -10.13
C GLN A 129 -10.14 -13.76 -9.25
N ARG A 130 -9.86 -14.90 -8.61
CA ARG A 130 -10.65 -15.43 -7.50
C ARG A 130 -9.70 -15.95 -6.43
N PHE A 131 -9.93 -15.58 -5.19
CA PHE A 131 -9.12 -16.01 -4.06
C PHE A 131 -9.96 -16.11 -2.80
N PHE A 132 -9.45 -16.87 -1.84
CA PHE A 132 -10.07 -17.05 -0.54
C PHE A 132 -9.13 -16.56 0.54
N SER A 133 -9.68 -15.89 1.57
CA SER A 133 -8.87 -15.32 2.64
C SER A 133 -9.57 -15.42 3.98
N GLU A 134 -8.82 -15.83 5.00
CA GLU A 134 -9.21 -15.77 6.42
C GLU A 134 -8.56 -14.58 7.15
N ALA A 135 -7.87 -13.70 6.41
CA ALA A 135 -7.19 -12.56 7.02
C ALA A 135 -8.18 -11.67 7.76
N GLU A 136 -7.82 -11.25 8.98
CA GLU A 136 -8.65 -10.40 9.83
C GLU A 136 -8.95 -9.05 9.14
N THR A 137 -7.96 -8.50 8.44
CA THR A 137 -8.06 -7.32 7.61
C THR A 137 -7.68 -7.63 6.17
N LEU A 138 -8.57 -7.30 5.24
CA LEU A 138 -8.34 -7.37 3.79
C LEU A 138 -8.45 -5.97 3.21
N LEU A 139 -7.42 -5.55 2.48
CA LEU A 139 -7.43 -4.32 1.69
C LEU A 139 -7.30 -4.67 0.21
N VAL A 140 -8.10 -4.03 -0.64
CA VAL A 140 -7.94 -4.12 -2.09
C VAL A 140 -7.85 -2.72 -2.66
N PHE A 141 -6.64 -2.36 -3.07
CA PHE A 141 -6.30 -1.05 -3.64
C PHE A 141 -6.39 -1.10 -5.16
N SER A 142 -7.18 -0.21 -5.76
CA SER A 142 -7.38 -0.18 -7.21
C SER A 142 -6.27 0.59 -7.92
N ALA A 143 -5.68 0.00 -8.95
CA ALA A 143 -4.80 0.67 -9.91
C ALA A 143 -5.45 0.74 -11.31
N ALA A 144 -6.78 0.66 -11.37
CA ALA A 144 -7.58 0.76 -12.60
C ALA A 144 -8.71 1.78 -12.42
N PRO A 145 -9.19 2.42 -13.50
CA PRO A 145 -10.28 3.40 -13.41
C PRO A 145 -11.64 2.78 -13.02
N GLY A 146 -11.78 1.45 -13.12
CA GLY A 146 -12.97 0.72 -12.74
C GLY A 146 -12.66 -0.73 -12.38
N LEU A 147 -12.25 -0.96 -11.14
CA LEU A 147 -12.06 -2.30 -10.58
C LEU A 147 -13.39 -2.79 -10.01
N THR A 148 -13.85 -3.96 -10.48
CA THR A 148 -15.01 -4.63 -9.87
C THR A 148 -14.54 -5.63 -8.83
N ILE A 149 -15.08 -5.58 -7.63
CA ILE A 149 -14.83 -6.57 -6.57
C ILE A 149 -16.17 -7.15 -6.12
N LYS A 150 -16.19 -8.47 -5.91
CA LYS A 150 -17.28 -9.15 -5.21
C LYS A 150 -16.74 -9.87 -3.99
N ILE A 151 -17.42 -9.72 -2.85
CA ILE A 151 -17.16 -10.44 -1.60
C ILE A 151 -18.49 -10.98 -1.11
N GLY A 152 -18.65 -12.31 -1.14
CA GLY A 152 -19.96 -12.93 -0.90
C GLY A 152 -21.03 -12.38 -1.86
N GLU A 153 -22.14 -11.87 -1.32
CA GLU A 153 -23.23 -11.27 -2.10
C GLU A 153 -23.00 -9.78 -2.45
N SER A 154 -21.98 -9.14 -1.87
CA SER A 154 -21.71 -7.72 -2.09
C SER A 154 -20.84 -7.51 -3.32
N ALA A 155 -21.20 -6.55 -4.18
CA ALA A 155 -20.40 -6.11 -5.31
C ALA A 155 -20.13 -4.61 -5.23
N VAL A 156 -18.89 -4.21 -5.48
CA VAL A 156 -18.42 -2.83 -5.38
C VAL A 156 -17.56 -2.48 -6.60
N ILE A 157 -17.69 -1.24 -7.06
CA ILE A 157 -16.81 -0.66 -8.08
C ILE A 157 -15.89 0.38 -7.42
N LEU A 158 -14.59 0.20 -7.62
CA LEU A 158 -13.55 1.11 -7.16
C LEU A 158 -13.00 1.90 -8.36
N GLY A 159 -12.88 3.21 -8.20
CA GLY A 159 -12.17 4.07 -9.14
C GLY A 159 -10.65 3.91 -9.02
N LEU A 160 -9.90 4.70 -9.80
CA LEU A 160 -8.44 4.72 -9.70
C LEU A 160 -8.02 5.16 -8.28
N TYR A 161 -7.19 4.34 -7.63
CA TYR A 161 -6.66 4.53 -6.27
C TYR A 161 -7.66 4.47 -5.13
N ASP A 162 -8.93 4.17 -5.40
CA ASP A 162 -9.87 3.79 -4.35
C ASP A 162 -9.41 2.49 -3.67
N CYS A 163 -9.75 2.33 -2.40
CA CYS A 163 -9.39 1.16 -1.61
C CYS A 163 -10.62 0.58 -0.91
N LEU A 164 -10.86 -0.72 -1.10
CA LEU A 164 -11.82 -1.47 -0.30
C LEU A 164 -11.12 -1.98 0.96
N GLN A 165 -11.74 -1.78 2.12
CA GLN A 165 -11.26 -2.30 3.39
C GLN A 165 -12.34 -3.18 4.02
N LEU A 166 -11.99 -4.42 4.32
CA LEU A 166 -12.74 -5.30 5.19
C LEU A 166 -11.93 -5.50 6.48
N SER A 167 -12.56 -5.24 7.63
CA SER A 167 -11.96 -5.41 8.96
C SER A 167 -12.78 -6.36 9.82
N GLY A 168 -12.14 -7.05 10.77
CA GLY A 168 -12.82 -7.93 11.73
C GLY A 168 -13.43 -9.17 11.07
N ASN A 169 -12.77 -9.68 10.03
CA ASN A 169 -13.12 -10.97 9.44
C ASN A 169 -12.95 -12.09 10.47
N THR A 170 -13.84 -13.08 10.45
CA THR A 170 -13.81 -14.23 11.37
C THR A 170 -14.01 -15.57 10.65
N GLY A 171 -13.98 -15.57 9.31
CA GLY A 171 -14.15 -16.79 8.52
C GLY A 171 -13.55 -16.69 7.13
N LEU A 172 -13.75 -17.73 6.34
CA LEU A 172 -13.24 -17.81 4.97
C LEU A 172 -14.08 -16.98 4.01
N LEU A 173 -13.49 -15.92 3.47
CA LEU A 173 -14.10 -15.09 2.43
C LEU A 173 -13.86 -15.71 1.05
N ASP A 174 -14.85 -15.58 0.15
CA ASP A 174 -14.70 -15.84 -1.29
C ASP A 174 -14.75 -14.49 -2.02
N ILE A 175 -13.61 -14.12 -2.64
CA ILE A 175 -13.43 -12.83 -3.30
C ILE A 175 -13.16 -13.05 -4.78
N THR A 176 -13.85 -12.28 -5.62
CA THR A 176 -13.48 -12.11 -7.02
C THR A 176 -13.14 -10.66 -7.31
N SER A 177 -12.10 -10.43 -8.11
CA SER A 177 -11.76 -9.09 -8.61
C SER A 177 -11.57 -9.11 -10.12
N HIS A 178 -11.93 -8.01 -10.78
CA HIS A 178 -11.70 -7.81 -12.21
C HIS A 178 -11.13 -6.42 -12.48
N GLY A 179 -9.84 -6.37 -12.82
CA GLY A 179 -9.06 -5.14 -13.02
C GLY A 179 -7.69 -5.22 -12.33
N GLN A 180 -6.84 -4.22 -12.57
CA GLN A 180 -5.52 -4.12 -11.92
C GLN A 180 -5.69 -3.62 -10.47
N CYS A 181 -5.21 -4.39 -9.50
CA CYS A 181 -5.26 -4.02 -8.09
C CYS A 181 -4.11 -4.63 -7.28
N CYS A 182 -3.93 -4.09 -6.07
CA CYS A 182 -3.10 -4.70 -5.04
C CYS A 182 -4.01 -5.30 -3.97
N VAL A 183 -3.81 -6.58 -3.66
CA VAL A 183 -4.47 -7.28 -2.55
C VAL A 183 -3.50 -7.32 -1.38
N ILE A 184 -3.95 -6.82 -0.23
CA ILE A 184 -3.19 -6.80 1.01
C ILE A 184 -4.00 -7.53 2.09
N GLU A 185 -3.36 -8.50 2.73
CA GLU A 185 -3.95 -9.30 3.80
C GLU A 185 -3.12 -9.11 5.06
N LEU A 186 -3.79 -8.71 6.14
CA LEU A 186 -3.17 -8.40 7.43
C LEU A 186 -3.88 -9.20 8.52
N THR A 187 -3.11 -9.90 9.35
CA THR A 187 -3.62 -10.69 10.48
C THR A 187 -2.78 -10.41 11.70
N ALA A 188 -3.42 -10.11 12.84
CA ALA A 188 -2.72 -9.93 14.10
C ALA A 188 -1.96 -11.21 14.50
N ARG A 189 -0.85 -11.06 15.23
CA ARG A 189 -0.06 -12.16 15.79
C ARG A 189 -0.44 -12.47 17.22
#